data_AF-A0A0R2NSW6-F1
#
_entry.id   AF-A0A0R2NSW6-F1
#
_cell.length_a   1.000
_cell.length_b   1.000
_cell.length_c   1.000
_cell.angle_alpha   90.00
_cell.angle_beta   90.00
_cell.angle_gamma   90.00
#
_symmetry.space_group_name_H-M   'P 1'
#
loop_
_entity.id
_entity.type
_entity.pdbx_description
1 polymer ?
#
loop_
_entity_poly.entity_id
_entity_poly.type
_entity_poly.pdbx_seq_one_letter_code
_entity_poly.pdbx_strand_id
1 'polypeptide(L)'
;MVVDSYRLRKGITKSCGCLRADVSRKNIFENPKTRKNMGRSDNLPLYQGTSVDRLKPNSRNRSGVIGVSFDRCSQKWVARLMYRGRLVLNQQFADMDDAILARKQAEQRYVMPVLEEYANQSAE
;
A
#
# COMPACT_ATOMS: atom_id res chain seq x y z
N MET A 1 -25.90 -15.08 22.63
CA MET A 1 -26.42 -16.39 22.16
C MET A 1 -25.26 -17.18 21.61
N VAL A 2 -24.91 -18.31 22.22
CA VAL A 2 -23.82 -19.19 21.76
C VAL A 2 -24.40 -20.15 20.73
N VAL A 3 -23.73 -20.29 19.58
CA VAL A 3 -24.18 -21.13 18.47
C VAL A 3 -23.24 -22.32 18.36
N ASP A 4 -23.81 -23.51 18.14
CA ASP A 4 -23.02 -24.73 17.96
C ASP A 4 -22.13 -24.67 16.70
N SER A 5 -20.92 -25.19 16.84
CA SER A 5 -19.86 -25.22 15.82
C SER A 5 -20.28 -26.00 14.56
N TYR A 6 -21.12 -27.03 14.69
CA TYR A 6 -21.62 -27.79 13.54
C TYR A 6 -22.45 -26.90 12.61
N ARG A 7 -23.31 -26.04 13.17
CA ARG A 7 -24.16 -25.13 12.39
C ARG A 7 -23.37 -24.08 11.63
N LEU A 8 -22.26 -23.60 12.19
CA LEU A 8 -21.34 -22.68 11.52
C LEU A 8 -20.61 -23.37 10.35
N ARG A 9 -20.06 -24.58 10.59
CA ARG A 9 -19.33 -25.34 9.56
C ARG A 9 -20.21 -25.80 8.40
N LYS A 10 -21.46 -26.18 8.69
CA LYS A 10 -22.46 -26.55 7.67
C LYS A 10 -23.13 -25.35 7.00
N GLY A 11 -22.81 -24.12 7.42
CA GLY A 11 -23.36 -22.90 6.84
C GLY A 11 -24.83 -22.62 7.20
N ILE A 12 -25.41 -23.39 8.12
CA ILE A 12 -26.79 -23.23 8.60
C ILE A 12 -26.95 -21.90 9.35
N THR A 13 -25.92 -21.49 10.09
CA THR A 13 -25.88 -20.19 10.77
C THR A 13 -24.61 -19.47 10.38
N LYS A 14 -24.71 -18.17 10.11
CA LYS A 14 -23.55 -17.32 9.78
C LYS A 14 -23.12 -16.52 11.00
N SER A 15 -21.81 -16.43 11.21
CA SER A 15 -21.25 -15.52 12.20
C SER A 15 -21.42 -14.06 11.75
N CYS A 16 -21.33 -13.13 12.70
CA CYS A 16 -21.34 -11.70 12.40
C CYS A 16 -20.22 -11.29 11.43
N GLY A 17 -19.06 -11.98 11.46
CA GLY A 17 -17.97 -11.78 10.51
C GLY A 17 -18.32 -12.22 9.09
N CYS A 18 -18.93 -13.40 8.93
CA CYS A 18 -19.38 -13.90 7.63
C CYS A 18 -20.49 -13.02 7.04
N LEU A 19 -21.43 -12.57 7.87
CA LEU A 19 -22.49 -11.64 7.45
C LEU A 19 -21.91 -10.30 6.98
N ARG A 20 -20.95 -9.73 7.73
CA ARG A 20 -20.25 -8.50 7.32
C ARG A 20 -19.48 -8.68 6.01
N ALA A 21 -18.81 -9.81 5.84
CA ALA A 21 -18.11 -10.14 4.60
C ALA A 21 -19.07 -10.24 3.40
N ASP A 22 -20.23 -10.87 3.59
CA ASP A 22 -21.26 -10.99 2.54
C ASP A 22 -21.85 -9.62 2.15
N VAL A 23 -22.17 -8.78 3.13
CA VAL A 23 -22.65 -7.42 2.88
C VAL A 23 -21.59 -6.58 2.18
N SER A 24 -20.34 -6.62 2.65
CA SER A 24 -19.22 -5.91 2.02
C SER A 24 -19.03 -6.36 0.57
N ARG A 25 -19.11 -7.67 0.31
CA ARG A 25 -19.04 -8.23 -1.05
C ARG A 25 -20.13 -7.66 -1.94
N LYS A 26 -21.40 -7.72 -1.51
CA LYS A 26 -22.53 -7.15 -2.26
C LYS A 26 -22.32 -5.68 -2.58
N ASN A 27 -21.95 -4.87 -1.58
CA ASN A 27 -21.71 -3.43 -1.75
C ASN A 27 -20.63 -3.13 -2.80
N ILE A 28 -19.56 -3.95 -2.87
CA ILE A 28 -18.49 -3.80 -3.86
C ILE A 28 -18.99 -4.11 -5.27
N PHE A 29 -19.76 -5.18 -5.46
CA PHE A 29 -20.27 -5.60 -6.76
C PHE A 29 -21.42 -4.73 -7.28
N GLU A 30 -22.28 -4.26 -6.39
CA GLU A 30 -23.43 -3.40 -6.71
C GLU A 30 -22.99 -1.96 -7.01
N ASN A 31 -21.84 -1.51 -6.49
CA ASN A 31 -21.33 -0.18 -6.79
C ASN A 31 -20.82 -0.08 -8.24
N PRO A 32 -21.48 0.71 -9.11
CA PRO A 32 -21.15 0.77 -10.53
C PRO A 32 -19.75 1.35 -10.79
N LYS A 33 -19.28 2.28 -9.95
CA LYS A 33 -17.94 2.87 -10.05
C LYS A 33 -16.86 1.82 -9.77
N THR A 34 -17.05 1.03 -8.72
CA THR A 34 -16.11 -0.02 -8.35
C THR A 34 -16.10 -1.14 -9.38
N ARG A 35 -17.28 -1.57 -9.86
CA ARG A 35 -17.41 -2.60 -10.90
C ARG A 35 -16.73 -2.20 -12.21
N LYS A 36 -16.91 -0.94 -12.66
CA LYS A 36 -16.27 -0.43 -13.90
C LYS A 36 -14.74 -0.43 -13.85
N ASN A 37 -14.17 -0.25 -12.66
CA ASN A 37 -12.73 -0.14 -12.46
C ASN A 37 -12.07 -1.44 -11.98
N MET A 38 -12.87 -2.47 -11.68
CA MET A 38 -12.38 -3.74 -11.16
C MET A 38 -11.50 -4.45 -12.21
N GLY A 39 -10.26 -4.75 -11.85
CA GLY A 39 -9.31 -5.43 -12.73
C GLY A 39 -8.61 -4.56 -13.79
N ARG A 40 -8.93 -3.25 -13.87
CA ARG A 40 -8.31 -2.36 -14.85
C ARG A 40 -7.04 -1.72 -14.28
N SER A 41 -5.88 -2.14 -14.79
CA SER A 41 -4.56 -1.60 -14.42
C SER A 41 -4.36 -0.14 -14.85
N ASP A 42 -4.98 0.28 -15.94
CA ASP A 42 -4.79 1.63 -16.52
C ASP A 42 -5.33 2.75 -15.63
N ASN A 43 -6.24 2.41 -14.70
CA ASN A 43 -6.78 3.38 -13.74
C ASN A 43 -5.78 3.72 -12.62
N LEU A 44 -4.66 3.00 -12.53
CA LEU A 44 -3.63 3.29 -11.54
C LEU A 44 -2.82 4.50 -12.03
N PRO A 45 -2.65 5.56 -11.22
CA PRO A 45 -1.81 6.70 -11.56
C PRO A 45 -0.33 6.29 -11.47
N LEU A 46 0.12 5.55 -12.48
CA LEU A 46 1.48 5.05 -12.64
C LEU A 46 2.14 5.79 -13.78
N TYR A 47 3.24 6.46 -13.48
CA TYR A 47 4.16 6.99 -14.48
C TYR A 47 5.31 6.00 -14.65
N GLN A 48 5.43 5.40 -15.83
CA GLN A 48 6.43 4.36 -16.15
C GLN A 48 6.48 3.22 -15.10
N GLY A 49 5.34 2.84 -14.53
CA GLY A 49 5.25 1.81 -13.48
C GLY A 49 5.58 2.28 -12.05
N THR A 50 5.79 3.57 -11.83
CA THR A 50 6.01 4.19 -10.51
C THR A 50 4.85 5.12 -10.18
N SER A 51 4.28 5.00 -8.97
CA SER A 51 3.16 5.86 -8.55
C SER A 51 3.69 7.16 -7.96
N VAL A 52 3.68 8.22 -8.76
CA VAL A 52 4.17 9.55 -8.37
C VAL A 52 3.39 10.15 -7.19
N ASP A 53 2.08 9.93 -7.12
CA ASP A 53 1.23 10.41 -6.02
C ASP A 53 1.61 9.79 -4.66
N ARG A 54 2.12 8.55 -4.68
CA ARG A 54 2.51 7.82 -3.47
C ARG A 54 3.90 8.20 -2.95
N LEU A 55 4.59 9.12 -3.62
CA LEU A 55 5.84 9.72 -3.16
C LEU A 55 5.61 10.86 -2.17
N LYS A 56 4.36 11.13 -1.78
CA LYS A 56 4.02 12.09 -0.71
C LYS A 56 3.54 11.36 0.55
N PRO A 57 3.95 11.79 1.76
CA PRO A 57 3.52 11.15 2.99
C PRO A 57 2.02 11.37 3.18
N ASN A 58 1.31 10.30 3.56
CA ASN A 58 -0.10 10.37 3.95
C ASN A 58 -0.21 10.78 5.43
N SER A 59 -1.37 11.30 5.85
CA SER A 59 -1.68 11.68 7.23
C SER A 59 -1.53 10.53 8.25
N ARG A 60 -1.61 9.28 7.79
CA ARG A 60 -1.39 8.08 8.61
C ARG A 60 0.08 7.76 8.85
N ASN A 61 1.02 8.49 8.23
CA ASN A 61 2.44 8.27 8.41
C ASN A 61 2.88 8.80 9.78
N ARG A 62 3.40 7.91 10.63
CA ARG A 62 3.89 8.24 11.97
C ARG A 62 5.37 8.59 12.03
N SER A 63 6.16 8.09 11.08
CA SER A 63 7.62 8.31 11.00
C SER A 63 7.99 9.60 10.29
N GLY A 64 7.04 10.24 9.60
CA GLY A 64 7.25 11.46 8.80
C GLY A 64 7.91 11.19 7.44
N VAL A 65 8.49 10.01 7.23
CA VAL A 65 9.18 9.63 5.99
C VAL A 65 8.51 8.42 5.35
N ILE A 66 8.31 8.47 4.04
CA ILE A 66 7.62 7.41 3.30
C ILE A 66 8.49 6.16 3.22
N GLY A 67 7.87 5.00 3.40
CA GLY A 67 8.57 3.73 3.29
C GLY A 67 9.54 3.45 4.44
N VAL A 68 9.58 4.31 5.48
CA VAL A 68 10.32 4.08 6.72
C VAL A 68 9.31 3.76 7.82
N SER A 69 9.43 2.57 8.41
CA SER A 69 8.53 2.10 9.46
C SER A 69 9.29 1.39 10.56
N PHE A 70 8.89 1.60 11.81
CA PHE A 70 9.44 0.86 12.95
C PHE A 70 8.71 -0.48 13.11
N ASP A 71 9.46 -1.58 13.07
CA ASP A 71 8.94 -2.90 13.38
C ASP A 71 9.10 -3.18 14.88
N ARG A 72 7.96 -3.34 15.57
CA ARG A 72 7.92 -3.57 17.03
C ARG A 72 8.43 -4.94 17.42
N CYS A 73 8.33 -5.93 16.53
CA CYS A 73 8.75 -7.30 16.83
C CYS A 73 10.28 -7.41 16.80
N SER A 74 10.92 -6.86 15.77
CA SER A 74 12.38 -6.86 15.64
C SER A 74 13.06 -5.67 16.34
N GLN A 75 12.29 -4.69 16.81
CA GLN A 75 12.75 -3.42 17.38
C GLN A 75 13.72 -2.66 16.44
N LYS A 76 13.48 -2.76 15.13
CA LYS A 76 14.33 -2.17 14.09
C LYS A 76 13.54 -1.25 13.18
N TRP A 77 14.22 -0.26 12.63
CA TRP A 77 13.71 0.60 11.58
C TRP A 77 13.85 -0.09 10.22
N VAL A 78 12.78 -0.15 9.45
CA VAL A 78 12.78 -0.79 8.14
C VAL A 78 12.53 0.26 7.07
N ALA A 79 13.45 0.36 6.12
CA ALA A 79 13.32 1.20 4.94
C ALA A 79 13.02 0.34 3.71
N ARG A 80 11.94 0.67 3.01
CA ARG A 80 11.50 -0.02 1.79
C ARG A 80 11.23 0.96 0.68
N LEU A 81 11.66 0.67 -0.54
CA LEU A 81 11.32 1.42 -1.76
C LEU A 81 10.97 0.47 -2.89
N MET A 82 9.78 0.64 -3.47
CA MET A 82 9.40 -0.01 -4.71
C MET A 82 9.55 0.98 -5.87
N TYR A 83 10.17 0.52 -6.94
CA TYR A 83 10.40 1.27 -8.16
C TYR A 83 10.06 0.37 -9.36
N ARG A 84 9.17 0.82 -10.25
CA ARG A 84 8.70 0.06 -11.42
C ARG A 84 8.32 -1.40 -11.12
N GLY A 85 7.59 -1.61 -10.02
CA GLY A 85 7.14 -2.94 -9.58
C GLY A 85 8.23 -3.82 -8.93
N ARG A 86 9.47 -3.33 -8.76
CA ARG A 86 10.57 -4.06 -8.10
C ARG A 86 10.92 -3.41 -6.77
N LEU A 87 11.27 -4.22 -5.79
CA LEU A 87 11.72 -3.77 -4.48
C LEU A 87 13.23 -3.46 -4.53
N VAL A 88 13.57 -2.17 -4.65
CA VAL A 88 14.97 -1.71 -4.81
C VAL A 88 15.66 -1.42 -3.47
N LEU A 89 14.88 -1.16 -2.41
CA LEU A 89 15.37 -1.01 -1.04
C LEU A 89 14.51 -1.89 -0.14
N ASN A 90 15.14 -2.72 0.69
CA ASN A 90 14.49 -3.53 1.71
C ASN A 90 15.50 -3.87 2.82
N GLN A 91 15.85 -2.87 3.61
CA GLN A 91 16.88 -2.99 4.64
C GLN A 91 16.34 -2.64 6.02
N GLN A 92 16.93 -3.25 7.04
CA GLN A 92 16.63 -3.00 8.44
C GLN A 92 17.82 -2.32 9.12
N PHE A 93 17.55 -1.35 9.97
CA PHE A 93 18.51 -0.50 10.66
C PHE A 93 18.19 -0.47 12.15
N ALA A 94 19.22 -0.25 12.97
CA ALA A 94 19.05 -0.01 14.40
C ALA A 94 18.47 1.38 14.65
N ASP A 95 18.98 2.38 13.93
CA ASP A 95 18.62 3.78 14.10
C ASP A 95 17.67 4.31 13.03
N MET A 96 16.84 5.28 13.42
CA MET A 96 15.87 5.91 12.52
C MET A 96 16.55 6.71 11.41
N ASP A 97 17.61 7.45 11.77
CA ASP A 97 18.31 8.34 10.85
C ASP A 97 18.98 7.57 9.71
N ASP A 98 19.56 6.41 10.00
CA ASP A 98 20.14 5.51 9.00
C ASP A 98 19.08 5.02 8.00
N ALA A 99 17.90 4.65 8.50
CA ALA A 99 16.79 4.22 7.64
C ALA A 99 16.29 5.37 6.74
N ILE A 100 16.26 6.59 7.27
CA ILE A 100 15.91 7.79 6.49
C ILE A 100 16.97 8.10 5.45
N LEU A 101 18.26 8.00 5.81
CA LEU A 101 19.37 8.25 4.90
C LEU A 101 19.35 7.25 3.74
N ALA A 102 19.24 5.96 4.04
CA ALA A 102 19.14 4.90 3.03
C ALA A 102 17.92 5.12 2.11
N ARG A 103 16.81 5.59 2.67
CA ARG A 103 15.61 5.93 1.90
C ARG A 103 15.86 7.12 0.96
N LYS A 104 16.45 8.21 1.44
CA LYS A 104 16.77 9.41 0.64
C LYS A 104 17.75 9.09 -0.50
N GLN A 105 18.78 8.30 -0.22
CA GLN A 105 19.74 7.85 -1.24
C GLN A 105 19.05 7.03 -2.35
N ALA A 106 18.13 6.13 -1.97
CA ALA A 106 17.38 5.35 -2.94
C ALA A 106 16.42 6.23 -3.77
N GLU A 107 15.79 7.24 -3.16
CA GLU A 107 14.97 8.22 -3.86
C GLU A 107 15.79 9.05 -4.86
N GLN A 108 16.97 9.53 -4.44
CA GLN A 108 17.86 10.28 -5.32
C GLN A 108 18.30 9.46 -6.54
N ARG A 109 18.59 8.16 -6.35
CA ARG A 109 19.07 7.30 -7.44
C ARG A 109 17.97 6.90 -8.42
N TYR A 110 16.77 6.58 -7.94
CA TYR A 110 15.72 5.97 -8.78
C TYR A 110 14.53 6.89 -9.05
N VAL A 111 14.16 7.72 -8.08
CA VAL A 111 12.91 8.49 -8.12
C VAL A 111 13.13 9.88 -8.71
N MET A 112 14.24 10.55 -8.40
CA MET A 112 14.52 11.90 -8.93
C MET A 112 14.47 11.98 -10.47
N PRO A 113 15.12 11.08 -11.24
CA PRO A 113 15.06 11.15 -12.71
C PRO A 113 13.63 11.03 -13.24
N VAL A 114 12.83 10.16 -12.61
CA VAL A 114 11.44 9.93 -13.03
C VAL A 114 10.55 11.12 -12.67
N LEU A 115 10.82 11.83 -11.58
CA LEU A 115 10.09 13.04 -11.22
C LEU A 115 10.40 14.20 -12.16
N GLU A 116 11.65 14.34 -12.59
CA GLU A 116 12.07 15.34 -13.58
C GLU A 116 11.39 15.08 -14.93
N GLU A 117 11.40 13.83 -15.41
CA GLU A 117 10.70 13.43 -16.65
C GLU A 117 9.19 13.70 -16.56
N TYR A 118 8.55 13.38 -15.43
CA TYR A 118 7.13 13.63 -15.20
C TYR A 118 6.81 15.13 -15.18
N ALA A 119 7.65 15.95 -14.52
CA ALA A 119 7.47 17.38 -14.45
C ALA A 119 7.55 18.03 -15.84
N ASN A 120 8.53 17.61 -16.66
CA ASN A 120 8.69 18.11 -18.03
C ASN A 120 7.48 17.77 -18.91
N GLN A 121 6.95 16.55 -18.82
CA GLN A 121 5.76 16.13 -19.58
C GLN A 121 4.47 16.80 -19.11
N SER A 122 4.40 17.28 -17.86
CA SER A 122 3.25 18.01 -17.35
C SER A 122 3.25 19.51 -17.70
N ALA A 123 4.38 20.01 -18.22
CA ALA A 123 4.55 21.41 -18.61
C ALA A 123 4.30 21.66 -20.11
N GLU A 124 4.30 20.61 -20.92
CA GLU A 124 3.79 20.58 -22.32
C GLU A 124 2.28 20.27 -22.35
#